data_AF-A0AA42QRK6-F1
#
_entry.id   AF-A0AA42QRK6-F1
#
_cell.length_a   1.000
_cell.length_b   1.000
_cell.length_c   1.000
_cell.angle_alpha   90.00
_cell.angle_beta   90.00
_cell.angle_gamma   90.00
#
_symmetry.space_group_name_H-M   'P 1'
#
loop_
_entity.id
_entity.type
_entity.pdbx_description
1 polymer ?
#
loop_
_entity_poly.entity_id
_entity_poly.type
_entity_poly.pdbx_seq_one_letter_code
_entity_poly.pdbx_strand_id
1 'polypeptide(L)'
;MATDKSLCELKVLSLLIPRQSEEAVQSGYMESIRALKQSQEKLNQTMALVQKNEPHDSVLANLLKDGQMINKNIDIIANNQRHLNSLYDYKLVVFEKIPGIQAEYNLLTDMMARQNYPSDQVIIAKNQVFIAERILRSINSLSEINEFSSDSMDGFLADFDVFNTYLQAQLNGNAELGVKRVNDAEMREGLLSIQEDIQVILELKAFNLLQKREPLASTYQAARENAKISDDMFIKLNRLERTRQ
;
A
#
# COMPACT_ATOMS: atom_id res chain seq x y z
N MET A 1 -42.38 -6.93 6.17
CA MET A 1 -41.64 -8.21 6.33
C MET A 1 -40.55 -8.42 5.28
N ALA A 2 -40.86 -8.50 3.97
CA ALA A 2 -39.82 -8.73 2.95
C ALA A 2 -38.87 -7.52 2.78
N THR A 3 -39.41 -6.30 2.74
CA THR A 3 -38.60 -5.07 2.63
C THR A 3 -37.75 -4.81 3.88
N ASP A 4 -38.29 -5.05 5.08
CA ASP A 4 -37.54 -4.85 6.34
C ASP A 4 -36.32 -5.77 6.44
N LYS A 5 -36.46 -7.01 5.95
CA LYS A 5 -35.33 -7.95 5.87
C LYS A 5 -34.25 -7.44 4.92
N SER A 6 -34.62 -6.92 3.75
CA SER A 6 -33.67 -6.35 2.80
C SER A 6 -32.99 -5.08 3.33
N LEU A 7 -33.70 -4.22 4.05
CA LEU A 7 -33.09 -3.04 4.68
C LEU A 7 -32.08 -3.43 5.78
N CYS A 8 -32.41 -4.42 6.61
CA CYS A 8 -31.49 -4.95 7.61
C CYS A 8 -30.23 -5.56 6.96
N GLU A 9 -30.39 -6.28 5.86
CA GLU A 9 -29.28 -6.85 5.09
C GLU A 9 -28.38 -5.78 4.47
N LEU A 10 -28.96 -4.70 3.93
CA LEU A 10 -28.18 -3.54 3.46
C LEU A 10 -27.40 -2.87 4.60
N LYS A 11 -27.95 -2.83 5.83
CA LYS A 11 -27.22 -2.30 6.99
C LYS A 11 -26.00 -3.15 7.31
N VAL A 12 -26.15 -4.47 7.33
CA VAL A 12 -25.01 -5.38 7.56
C VAL A 12 -23.95 -5.18 6.47
N LEU A 13 -24.36 -5.11 5.20
CA LEU A 13 -23.45 -4.87 4.09
C LEU A 13 -22.73 -3.51 4.19
N SER A 14 -23.43 -2.46 4.62
CA SER A 14 -22.82 -1.14 4.84
C SER A 14 -21.76 -1.14 5.95
N LEU A 15 -21.80 -2.07 6.90
CA LEU A 15 -20.73 -2.23 7.89
C LEU A 15 -19.61 -3.16 7.40
N LEU A 16 -19.94 -4.13 6.55
CA LEU A 16 -19.01 -5.17 6.10
C LEU A 16 -18.11 -4.70 4.95
N ILE A 17 -18.66 -3.98 3.97
CA ILE A 17 -17.95 -3.57 2.75
C ILE A 17 -16.73 -2.67 3.03
N PRO A 18 -16.80 -1.67 3.94
CA PRO A 18 -15.64 -0.85 4.29
C PRO A 18 -14.47 -1.70 4.80
N ARG A 19 -14.76 -2.59 5.75
CA ARG A 19 -13.79 -3.50 6.34
C ARG A 19 -13.16 -4.41 5.28
N GLN A 20 -13.99 -5.03 4.42
CA GLN A 20 -13.49 -5.90 3.36
C GLN A 20 -12.71 -5.13 2.29
N SER A 21 -13.06 -3.86 2.03
CA SER A 21 -12.29 -2.99 1.13
C SER A 21 -10.91 -2.69 1.71
N GLU A 22 -10.82 -2.41 3.01
CA GLU A 22 -9.55 -2.23 3.71
C GLU A 22 -8.70 -3.50 3.70
N GLU A 23 -9.27 -4.65 4.09
CA GLU A 23 -8.59 -5.95 4.07
C GLU A 23 -8.06 -6.31 2.67
N ALA A 24 -8.86 -6.04 1.63
CA ALA A 24 -8.47 -6.25 0.24
C ALA A 24 -7.27 -5.39 -0.17
N VAL A 25 -7.25 -4.11 0.20
CA VAL A 25 -6.18 -3.19 -0.15
C VAL A 25 -4.90 -3.43 0.66
N GLN A 26 -5.00 -3.79 1.94
CA GLN A 26 -3.83 -4.07 2.79
C GLN A 26 -3.09 -5.35 2.41
N SER A 27 -3.83 -6.37 1.98
CA SER A 27 -3.28 -7.71 1.71
C SER A 27 -3.07 -8.01 0.22
N GLY A 28 -3.92 -7.48 -0.66
CA GLY A 28 -3.98 -7.89 -2.06
C GLY A 28 -4.45 -9.33 -2.29
N TYR A 29 -4.73 -10.10 -1.23
CA TYR A 29 -5.02 -11.52 -1.31
C TYR A 29 -6.29 -11.82 -2.10
N MET A 30 -6.23 -12.92 -2.86
CA MET A 30 -7.35 -13.38 -3.67
C MET A 30 -8.59 -13.68 -2.81
N GLU A 31 -8.40 -14.21 -1.60
CA GLU A 31 -9.47 -14.49 -0.64
C GLU A 31 -10.19 -13.21 -0.21
N SER A 32 -9.45 -12.15 0.13
CA SER A 32 -10.00 -10.86 0.54
C SER A 32 -10.79 -10.21 -0.61
N ILE A 33 -10.24 -10.24 -1.83
CA ILE A 33 -10.92 -9.74 -3.04
C ILE A 33 -12.18 -10.55 -3.33
N ARG A 34 -12.12 -11.89 -3.20
CA ARG A 34 -13.28 -12.77 -3.39
C ARG A 34 -14.39 -12.48 -2.38
N ALA A 35 -14.04 -12.29 -1.10
CA ALA A 35 -15.00 -11.94 -0.06
C ALA A 35 -15.68 -10.59 -0.34
N LEU A 36 -14.92 -9.59 -0.81
CA LEU A 36 -15.47 -8.29 -1.20
C LEU A 36 -16.43 -8.41 -2.40
N LYS A 37 -16.08 -9.20 -3.43
CA LYS A 37 -16.95 -9.46 -4.58
C LYS A 37 -18.24 -10.20 -4.19
N GLN A 38 -18.19 -11.12 -3.23
CA GLN A 38 -19.39 -11.77 -2.70
C GLN A 38 -20.32 -10.76 -2.01
N SER A 39 -19.77 -9.83 -1.22
CA SER A 39 -20.57 -8.74 -0.64
C SER A 39 -21.16 -7.81 -1.70
N GLN A 40 -20.43 -7.56 -2.79
CA GLN A 40 -20.92 -6.79 -3.94
C GLN A 40 -22.11 -7.47 -4.63
N GLU A 41 -22.03 -8.78 -4.89
CA GLU A 41 -23.14 -9.55 -5.47
C GLU A 41 -24.37 -9.50 -4.56
N LYS A 42 -24.16 -9.66 -3.26
CA LYS A 42 -25.21 -9.61 -2.26
C LYS A 42 -25.86 -8.22 -2.16
N LEU A 43 -25.05 -7.15 -2.26
CA LEU A 43 -25.51 -5.77 -2.35
C LEU A 43 -26.43 -5.58 -3.55
N ASN A 44 -25.99 -6.03 -4.73
CA ASN A 44 -26.76 -5.93 -5.98
C ASN A 44 -28.11 -6.65 -5.90
N GLN A 45 -28.10 -7.89 -5.39
CA GLN A 45 -29.32 -8.67 -5.20
C GLN A 45 -30.29 -7.98 -4.23
N THR A 46 -29.78 -7.51 -3.09
CA THR A 46 -30.60 -6.87 -2.06
C THR A 46 -31.19 -5.55 -2.54
N MET A 47 -30.40 -4.74 -3.27
CA MET A 47 -30.88 -3.49 -3.85
C MET A 47 -31.96 -3.69 -4.91
N ALA A 48 -31.82 -4.70 -5.77
CA ALA A 48 -32.84 -5.03 -6.76
C ALA A 48 -34.17 -5.44 -6.10
N LEU A 49 -34.11 -6.17 -4.98
CA LEU A 49 -35.30 -6.51 -4.19
C LEU A 49 -35.97 -5.27 -3.59
N VAL A 50 -35.19 -4.37 -3.00
CA VAL A 50 -35.71 -3.11 -2.43
C VAL A 50 -36.35 -2.24 -3.51
N GLN A 51 -35.69 -2.06 -4.65
CA GLN A 51 -36.22 -1.28 -5.77
C GLN A 51 -37.52 -1.86 -6.34
N LYS A 52 -37.61 -3.19 -6.45
CA LYS A 52 -38.82 -3.88 -6.93
C LYS A 52 -40.00 -3.68 -5.98
N ASN A 53 -39.76 -3.71 -4.68
CA ASN A 53 -40.82 -3.65 -3.68
C ASN A 53 -41.32 -2.21 -3.45
N GLU A 54 -40.48 -1.19 -3.69
CA GLU A 54 -40.82 0.21 -3.41
C GLU A 54 -40.28 1.18 -4.49
N PRO A 55 -40.90 1.22 -5.69
CA PRO A 55 -40.35 1.89 -6.87
C PRO A 55 -40.42 3.44 -6.87
N HIS A 56 -41.08 4.07 -5.89
CA HIS A 56 -41.36 5.53 -5.89
C HIS A 56 -40.79 6.29 -4.68
N ASP A 57 -39.92 5.68 -3.88
CA ASP A 57 -39.30 6.36 -2.73
C ASP A 57 -38.00 7.08 -3.14
N SER A 58 -37.99 8.41 -3.02
CA SER A 58 -36.82 9.25 -3.31
C SER A 58 -35.59 8.95 -2.44
N VAL A 59 -35.79 8.44 -1.22
CA VAL A 59 -34.69 8.02 -0.34
C VAL A 59 -34.07 6.73 -0.84
N LEU A 60 -34.88 5.82 -1.40
CA LEU A 60 -34.39 4.61 -2.06
C LEU A 60 -33.61 4.91 -3.34
N ALA A 61 -33.98 5.95 -4.09
CA ALA A 61 -33.21 6.38 -5.26
C ALA A 61 -31.77 6.79 -4.89
N ASN A 62 -31.59 7.49 -3.77
CA ASN A 62 -30.26 7.83 -3.26
C ASN A 62 -29.47 6.60 -2.80
N LEU A 63 -30.13 5.65 -2.13
CA LEU A 63 -29.52 4.39 -1.69
C LEU A 63 -29.01 3.56 -2.88
N LEU A 64 -29.75 3.54 -3.99
CA LEU A 64 -29.34 2.86 -5.22
C LEU A 64 -28.10 3.53 -5.84
N LYS A 65 -28.05 4.87 -5.83
CA LYS A 65 -26.88 5.61 -6.30
C LYS A 65 -25.63 5.31 -5.47
N ASP A 66 -25.77 5.32 -4.15
CA ASP A 66 -24.69 4.95 -3.22
C ASP A 66 -24.18 3.53 -3.52
N GLY A 67 -25.09 2.59 -3.76
CA GLY A 67 -24.77 1.22 -4.16
C GLY A 67 -24.00 1.11 -5.46
N GLN A 68 -24.40 1.85 -6.49
CA GLN A 68 -23.69 1.89 -7.77
C GLN A 68 -22.27 2.43 -7.61
N MET A 69 -22.08 3.44 -6.75
CA MET A 69 -20.75 3.96 -6.45
C MET A 69 -19.89 2.93 -5.71
N ILE A 70 -20.45 2.27 -4.68
CA ILE A 70 -19.79 1.17 -3.97
C ILE A 70 -19.37 0.06 -4.95
N ASN A 71 -20.26 -0.35 -5.86
CA ASN A 71 -19.95 -1.37 -6.86
C ASN A 71 -18.80 -0.97 -7.75
N LYS A 72 -18.81 0.26 -8.28
CA LYS A 72 -17.74 0.78 -9.14
C LYS A 72 -16.39 0.75 -8.40
N ASN A 73 -16.40 1.14 -7.14
CA ASN A 73 -15.20 1.15 -6.29
C ASN A 73 -14.69 -0.26 -6.00
N ILE A 74 -15.59 -1.21 -5.72
CA ILE A 74 -15.22 -2.63 -5.58
C ILE A 74 -14.60 -3.18 -6.89
N ASP A 75 -15.14 -2.81 -8.05
CA ASP A 75 -14.57 -3.22 -9.33
C ASP A 75 -13.19 -2.64 -9.57
N ILE A 76 -12.94 -1.38 -9.18
CA ILE A 76 -11.59 -0.77 -9.22
C ILE A 76 -10.62 -1.58 -8.36
N ILE A 77 -11.00 -1.87 -7.11
CA ILE A 77 -10.16 -2.65 -6.17
C ILE A 77 -9.85 -4.04 -6.75
N ALA A 78 -10.86 -4.74 -7.26
CA ALA A 78 -10.70 -6.08 -7.80
C ALA A 78 -9.85 -6.11 -9.08
N ASN A 79 -10.04 -5.15 -10.00
CA ASN A 79 -9.29 -5.08 -11.25
C ASN A 79 -7.79 -4.78 -11.02
N ASN A 80 -7.47 -4.09 -9.94
CA ASN A 80 -6.11 -3.73 -9.57
C ASN A 80 -5.44 -4.72 -8.60
N GLN A 81 -6.04 -5.89 -8.36
CA GLN A 81 -5.51 -6.92 -7.48
C GLN A 81 -4.02 -7.22 -7.72
N ARG A 82 -3.56 -7.29 -8.98
CA ARG A 82 -2.15 -7.56 -9.28
C ARG A 82 -1.19 -6.49 -8.74
N HIS A 83 -1.60 -5.22 -8.75
CA HIS A 83 -0.81 -4.12 -8.19
C HIS A 83 -0.75 -4.21 -6.66
N LEU A 84 -1.87 -4.58 -6.02
CA LEU A 84 -1.92 -4.78 -4.56
C LEU A 84 -1.01 -5.93 -4.11
N ASN A 85 -1.08 -7.09 -4.79
CA ASN A 85 -0.18 -8.21 -4.50
C ASN A 85 1.28 -7.82 -4.70
N SER A 86 1.57 -7.05 -5.76
CA SER A 86 2.93 -6.57 -6.00
C SER A 86 3.44 -5.70 -4.87
N LEU A 87 2.62 -4.79 -4.33
CA LEU A 87 2.98 -3.98 -3.18
C LEU A 87 3.20 -4.82 -1.92
N TYR A 88 2.36 -5.82 -1.71
CA TYR A 88 2.48 -6.72 -0.58
C TYR A 88 3.74 -7.60 -0.64
N ASP A 89 3.99 -8.26 -1.77
CA ASP A 89 5.18 -9.09 -1.98
C ASP A 89 6.46 -8.26 -1.82
N TYR A 90 6.44 -7.06 -2.40
CA TYR A 90 7.56 -6.14 -2.32
C TYR A 90 7.81 -5.69 -0.87
N LYS A 91 6.74 -5.42 -0.10
CA LYS A 91 6.81 -5.12 1.32
C LYS A 91 7.50 -6.24 2.10
N LEU A 92 7.15 -7.50 1.84
CA LEU A 92 7.78 -8.65 2.52
C LEU A 92 9.29 -8.70 2.28
N VAL A 93 9.73 -8.52 1.03
CA VAL A 93 11.16 -8.55 0.68
C VAL A 93 11.90 -7.38 1.31
N VAL A 94 11.32 -6.17 1.32
CA VAL A 94 11.92 -5.01 2.01
C VAL A 94 12.06 -5.28 3.52
N PHE A 95 11.03 -5.86 4.17
CA PHE A 95 11.11 -6.23 5.58
C PHE A 95 12.15 -7.31 5.88
N GLU A 96 12.38 -8.23 4.94
CA GLU A 96 13.39 -9.28 5.07
C GLU A 96 14.81 -8.73 4.91
N LYS A 97 15.04 -7.87 3.91
CA LYS A 97 16.38 -7.46 3.48
C LYS A 97 16.92 -6.23 4.19
N ILE A 98 16.08 -5.22 4.45
CA ILE A 98 16.55 -3.94 5.01
C ILE A 98 17.27 -4.09 6.37
N PRO A 99 16.81 -4.92 7.32
CA PRO A 99 17.53 -5.10 8.58
C PRO A 99 18.97 -5.63 8.39
N GLY A 100 19.18 -6.55 7.44
CA GLY A 100 20.51 -7.07 7.10
C GLY A 100 21.39 -5.96 6.51
N ILE A 101 20.87 -5.23 5.53
CA ILE A 101 21.51 -4.06 4.93
C ILE A 101 21.92 -3.03 6.00
N GLN A 102 21.05 -2.73 6.97
CA GLN A 102 21.36 -1.81 8.06
C GLN A 102 22.49 -2.31 8.95
N ALA A 103 22.54 -3.60 9.25
CA ALA A 103 23.60 -4.21 10.04
C ALA A 103 24.95 -4.10 9.32
N GLU A 104 25.00 -4.44 8.03
CA GLU A 104 26.21 -4.36 7.21
C GLU A 104 26.72 -2.92 7.05
N TYR A 105 25.83 -1.94 6.83
CA TYR A 105 26.24 -0.54 6.82
C TYR A 105 26.76 -0.04 8.17
N ASN A 106 26.18 -0.50 9.30
CA ASN A 106 26.71 -0.14 10.62
C ASN A 106 28.12 -0.73 10.81
N LEU A 107 28.34 -1.99 10.44
CA LEU A 107 29.67 -2.60 10.47
C LEU A 107 30.67 -1.83 9.59
N LEU A 108 30.26 -1.48 8.36
CA LEU A 108 31.06 -0.66 7.45
C LEU A 108 31.47 0.67 8.10
N THR A 109 30.51 1.37 8.73
CA THR A 109 30.80 2.66 9.40
C THR A 109 31.79 2.51 10.55
N ASP A 110 31.67 1.43 11.34
CA ASP A 110 32.58 1.16 12.46
C ASP A 110 33.99 0.85 11.96
N MET A 111 34.12 0.06 10.88
CA MET A 111 35.41 -0.25 10.28
C MET A 111 36.06 1.00 9.67
N MET A 112 35.30 1.82 8.94
CA MET A 112 35.79 3.08 8.38
C MET A 112 36.35 3.99 9.48
N ALA A 113 35.63 4.12 10.60
CA ALA A 113 36.08 4.91 11.75
C ALA A 113 37.39 4.37 12.37
N ARG A 114 37.50 3.05 12.57
CA ARG A 114 38.71 2.41 13.12
C ARG A 114 39.93 2.54 12.22
N GLN A 115 39.72 2.53 10.90
CA GLN A 115 40.78 2.69 9.91
C GLN A 115 41.08 4.18 9.59
N ASN A 116 40.53 5.13 10.33
CA ASN A 116 40.72 6.57 10.14
C ASN A 116 40.34 7.05 8.72
N TYR A 117 39.25 6.53 8.15
CA TYR A 117 38.69 7.08 6.92
C TYR A 117 38.30 8.56 7.14
N PRO A 118 38.32 9.39 6.08
CA PRO A 118 37.86 10.78 6.18
C PRO A 118 36.42 10.84 6.72
N SER A 119 36.15 11.76 7.65
CA SER A 119 34.85 11.87 8.34
C SER A 119 33.67 11.99 7.38
N ASP A 120 33.84 12.70 6.26
CA ASP A 120 32.78 12.83 5.25
C ASP A 120 32.37 11.46 4.66
N GLN A 121 33.33 10.55 4.47
CA GLN A 121 33.03 9.19 3.95
C GLN A 121 32.30 8.34 5.00
N VAL A 122 32.69 8.47 6.27
CA VAL A 122 32.01 7.80 7.39
C VAL A 122 30.56 8.30 7.49
N ILE A 123 30.33 9.61 7.36
CA ILE A 123 28.99 10.21 7.39
C ILE A 123 28.15 9.74 6.21
N ILE A 124 28.72 9.67 4.99
CA ILE A 124 28.02 9.15 3.81
C ILE A 124 27.55 7.70 4.07
N ALA A 125 28.41 6.84 4.59
CA ALA A 125 28.03 5.47 4.95
C ALA A 125 26.96 5.44 6.05
N LYS A 126 27.06 6.31 7.06
CA LYS A 126 26.05 6.38 8.12
C LYS A 126 24.69 6.84 7.61
N ASN A 127 24.67 7.78 6.65
CA ASN A 127 23.43 8.22 6.00
C ASN A 127 22.69 7.09 5.30
N GLN A 128 23.39 6.09 4.77
CA GLN A 128 22.76 4.92 4.18
C GLN A 128 21.95 4.10 5.19
N VAL A 129 22.41 3.98 6.45
CA VAL A 129 21.63 3.32 7.54
C VAL A 129 20.29 4.03 7.76
N PHE A 130 20.30 5.37 7.75
CA PHE A 130 19.10 6.18 7.94
C PHE A 130 18.16 6.11 6.73
N ILE A 131 18.70 6.10 5.51
CA ILE A 131 17.90 5.94 4.29
C ILE A 131 17.25 4.56 4.27
N ALA A 132 17.98 3.50 4.61
CA ALA A 132 17.42 2.14 4.75
C ALA A 132 16.26 2.11 5.77
N GLU A 133 16.40 2.78 6.91
CA GLU A 133 15.31 2.91 7.88
C GLU A 133 14.10 3.68 7.32
N ARG A 134 14.36 4.74 6.53
CA ARG A 134 13.30 5.52 5.88
C ARG A 134 12.57 4.68 4.83
N ILE A 135 13.27 3.87 4.04
CA ILE A 135 12.68 2.89 3.11
C ILE A 135 11.73 1.95 3.86
N LEU A 136 12.16 1.41 5.02
CA LEU A 136 11.33 0.53 5.85
C LEU A 136 10.06 1.21 6.38
N ARG A 137 10.17 2.45 6.87
CA ARG A 137 9.02 3.21 7.35
C ARG A 137 8.07 3.58 6.20
N SER A 138 8.62 4.03 5.08
CA SER A 138 7.85 4.43 3.90
C SER A 138 7.09 3.25 3.27
N ILE A 139 7.67 2.04 3.21
CA ILE A 139 6.92 0.89 2.70
C ILE A 139 5.78 0.46 3.64
N ASN A 140 5.94 0.69 4.95
CA ASN A 140 4.89 0.42 5.92
C ASN A 140 3.70 1.38 5.72
N SER A 141 3.97 2.68 5.62
CA SER A 141 2.93 3.71 5.38
C SER A 141 2.20 3.52 4.05
N LEU A 142 2.89 3.03 3.02
CA LEU A 142 2.26 2.70 1.74
C LEU A 142 1.22 1.57 1.83
N SER A 143 1.24 0.76 2.90
CA SER A 143 0.20 -0.25 3.13
C SER A 143 -0.98 0.26 3.97
N GLU A 144 -0.84 1.45 4.57
CA GLU A 144 -1.87 2.05 5.40
C GLU A 144 -2.84 2.86 4.53
N ILE A 145 -4.13 2.52 4.63
CA ILE A 145 -5.16 3.08 3.75
C ILE A 145 -5.26 4.61 3.81
N ASN A 146 -4.97 5.19 4.97
CA ASN A 146 -5.06 6.62 5.22
C ASN A 146 -3.74 7.36 4.96
N GLU A 147 -2.62 6.66 4.81
CA GLU A 147 -1.30 7.25 4.56
C GLU A 147 -0.86 7.10 3.10
N PHE A 148 -1.46 6.16 2.35
CA PHE A 148 -1.17 6.01 0.94
C PHE A 148 -1.54 7.28 0.14
N SER A 149 -0.55 7.79 -0.58
CA SER A 149 -0.66 8.86 -1.57
C SER A 149 0.35 8.62 -2.70
N SER A 150 0.16 9.28 -3.85
CA SER A 150 1.17 9.24 -4.93
C SER A 150 2.50 9.86 -4.46
N ASP A 151 2.43 10.92 -3.65
CA ASP A 151 3.61 11.59 -3.10
C ASP A 151 4.40 10.68 -2.14
N SER A 152 3.73 9.91 -1.27
CA SER A 152 4.41 8.95 -0.38
C SER A 152 5.07 7.82 -1.17
N MET A 153 4.46 7.41 -2.29
CA MET A 153 5.06 6.43 -3.19
C MET A 153 6.28 7.01 -3.96
N ASP A 154 6.23 8.28 -4.35
CA ASP A 154 7.36 8.97 -4.97
C ASP A 154 8.52 9.13 -3.99
N GLY A 155 8.24 9.53 -2.74
CA GLY A 155 9.25 9.58 -1.68
C GLY A 155 9.89 8.21 -1.42
N PHE A 156 9.08 7.15 -1.37
CA PHE A 156 9.58 5.78 -1.24
C PHE A 156 10.54 5.39 -2.38
N LEU A 157 10.18 5.66 -3.64
CA LEU A 157 11.07 5.35 -4.78
C LEU A 157 12.33 6.22 -4.79
N ALA A 158 12.22 7.50 -4.43
CA ALA A 158 13.36 8.40 -4.37
C ALA A 158 14.38 7.94 -3.32
N ASP A 159 13.92 7.44 -2.17
CA ASP A 159 14.80 6.88 -1.15
C ASP A 159 15.61 5.70 -1.67
N PHE A 160 14.96 4.83 -2.43
CA PHE A 160 15.60 3.67 -3.01
C PHE A 160 16.63 4.07 -4.08
N ASP A 161 16.30 5.04 -4.93
CA ASP A 161 17.20 5.57 -5.95
C ASP A 161 18.43 6.24 -5.33
N VAL A 162 18.24 7.06 -4.31
CA VAL A 162 19.34 7.68 -3.54
C VAL A 162 20.20 6.62 -2.88
N PHE A 163 19.59 5.62 -2.23
CA PHE A 163 20.32 4.52 -1.60
C PHE A 163 21.22 3.80 -2.60
N ASN A 164 20.64 3.33 -3.71
CA ASN A 164 21.39 2.61 -4.73
C ASN A 164 22.48 3.49 -5.36
N THR A 165 22.20 4.77 -5.61
CA THR A 165 23.19 5.71 -6.16
C THR A 165 24.43 5.82 -5.27
N TYR A 166 24.25 5.98 -3.95
CA TYR A 166 25.37 6.09 -3.02
C TYR A 166 26.09 4.76 -2.79
N LEU A 167 25.37 3.63 -2.78
CA LEU A 167 25.98 2.30 -2.77
C LEU A 167 26.92 2.09 -3.97
N GLN A 168 26.44 2.39 -5.18
CA GLN A 168 27.26 2.30 -6.39
C GLN A 168 28.45 3.27 -6.35
N ALA A 169 28.24 4.47 -5.81
CA ALA A 169 29.30 5.45 -5.62
C ALA A 169 30.37 4.98 -4.62
N GLN A 170 30.02 4.24 -3.56
CA GLN A 170 30.99 3.67 -2.62
C GLN A 170 31.76 2.50 -3.25
N LEU A 171 31.10 1.70 -4.10
CA LEU A 171 31.73 0.59 -4.82
C LEU A 171 32.71 1.05 -5.91
N ASN A 172 32.40 2.14 -6.60
CA ASN A 172 33.07 2.57 -7.83
C ASN A 172 33.81 3.91 -7.71
N GLY A 173 33.46 4.73 -6.72
CA GLY A 173 33.82 6.14 -6.63
C GLY A 173 32.87 7.03 -7.46
N ASN A 174 32.59 8.23 -6.95
CA ASN A 174 31.86 9.25 -7.68
C ASN A 174 32.31 10.65 -7.20
N ALA A 175 33.00 11.39 -8.07
CA ALA A 175 33.53 12.71 -7.74
C ALA A 175 32.44 13.77 -7.55
N GLU A 176 31.34 13.70 -8.31
CA GLU A 176 30.22 14.64 -8.24
C GLU A 176 29.50 14.54 -6.88
N LEU A 177 29.38 13.32 -6.36
CA LEU A 177 28.80 13.04 -5.05
C LEU A 177 29.81 13.15 -3.90
N GLY A 178 31.09 13.43 -4.20
CA GLY A 178 32.16 13.46 -3.20
C GLY A 178 32.46 12.10 -2.56
N VAL A 179 32.08 10.99 -3.20
CA VAL A 179 32.24 9.63 -2.68
C VAL A 179 33.52 9.03 -3.22
N LYS A 180 34.40 8.59 -2.31
CA LYS A 180 35.61 7.85 -2.66
C LYS A 180 35.28 6.37 -2.72
N ARG A 181 35.88 5.68 -3.70
CA ARG A 181 35.81 4.23 -3.78
C ARG A 181 36.37 3.60 -2.51
N VAL A 182 35.62 2.70 -1.91
CA VAL A 182 36.08 1.86 -0.79
C VAL A 182 36.98 0.76 -1.35
N ASN A 183 38.23 0.70 -0.87
CA ASN A 183 39.24 -0.22 -1.40
C ASN A 183 39.56 -1.39 -0.45
N ASP A 184 39.25 -1.23 0.84
CA ASP A 184 39.45 -2.28 1.85
C ASP A 184 38.61 -3.53 1.49
N ALA A 185 39.24 -4.71 1.51
CA ALA A 185 38.63 -5.93 0.99
C ALA A 185 37.38 -6.36 1.78
N GLU A 186 37.45 -6.31 3.12
CA GLU A 186 36.35 -6.71 4.01
C GLU A 186 35.18 -5.72 3.90
N MET A 187 35.47 -4.41 3.85
CA MET A 187 34.43 -3.40 3.60
C MET A 187 33.76 -3.56 2.23
N ARG A 188 34.54 -3.97 1.20
CA ARG A 188 34.00 -4.22 -0.13
C ARG A 188 33.12 -5.46 -0.19
N GLU A 189 33.46 -6.52 0.54
CA GLU A 189 32.60 -7.69 0.67
C GLU A 189 31.24 -7.30 1.27
N GLY A 190 31.23 -6.48 2.33
CA GLY A 190 29.99 -5.92 2.88
C GLY A 190 29.19 -5.14 1.83
N LEU A 191 29.80 -4.19 1.11
CA LEU A 191 29.09 -3.43 0.08
C LEU A 191 28.54 -4.30 -1.07
N LEU A 192 29.22 -5.40 -1.41
CA LEU A 192 28.73 -6.33 -2.42
C LEU A 192 27.56 -7.17 -1.90
N SER A 193 27.59 -7.60 -0.64
CA SER A 193 26.45 -8.27 0.02
C SER A 193 25.20 -7.36 0.02
N ILE A 194 25.37 -6.09 0.41
CA ILE A 194 24.31 -5.08 0.31
C ILE A 194 23.81 -4.92 -1.13
N GLN A 195 24.70 -4.92 -2.11
CA GLN A 195 24.33 -4.82 -3.53
C GLN A 195 23.47 -6.00 -3.98
N GLU A 196 23.81 -7.23 -3.56
CA GLU A 196 23.01 -8.42 -3.85
C GLU A 196 21.60 -8.30 -3.26
N ASP A 197 21.48 -7.88 -2.00
CA ASP A 197 20.18 -7.68 -1.35
C ASP A 197 19.34 -6.57 -2.02
N ILE A 198 19.96 -5.46 -2.43
CA ILE A 198 19.32 -4.40 -3.19
C ILE A 198 18.87 -4.87 -4.56
N GLN A 199 19.69 -5.68 -5.24
CA GLN A 199 19.35 -6.23 -6.53
C GLN A 199 18.15 -7.17 -6.44
N VAL A 200 18.08 -7.99 -5.38
CA VAL A 200 16.90 -8.82 -5.09
C VAL A 200 15.65 -7.95 -4.95
N ILE A 201 15.73 -6.79 -4.27
CA ILE A 201 14.60 -5.87 -4.15
C ILE A 201 14.22 -5.26 -5.52
N LEU A 202 15.19 -4.83 -6.32
CA LEU A 202 14.97 -4.19 -7.63
C LEU A 202 14.44 -5.14 -8.71
N GLU A 203 14.93 -6.38 -8.73
CA GLU A 203 14.59 -7.37 -9.76
C GLU A 203 13.21 -8.01 -9.56
N LEU A 204 12.54 -7.72 -8.43
CA LEU A 204 11.17 -8.12 -8.26
C LEU A 204 10.33 -7.57 -9.41
N LYS A 205 9.69 -8.46 -10.17
CA LYS A 205 8.71 -8.09 -11.21
C LYS A 205 7.64 -7.14 -10.68
N ALA A 206 7.38 -7.18 -9.36
CA ALA A 206 6.53 -6.27 -8.62
C ALA A 206 6.98 -4.80 -8.69
N PHE A 207 8.27 -4.50 -8.71
CA PHE A 207 8.81 -3.13 -8.72
C PHE A 207 8.31 -2.32 -9.93
N ASN A 208 8.27 -2.94 -11.11
CA ASN A 208 7.73 -2.31 -12.33
C ASN A 208 6.23 -1.99 -12.23
N LEU A 209 5.48 -2.77 -11.44
CA LEU A 209 4.06 -2.52 -11.20
C LEU A 209 3.84 -1.42 -10.15
N LEU A 210 4.79 -1.23 -9.23
CA LEU A 210 4.79 -0.13 -8.25
C LEU A 210 5.13 1.23 -8.87
N GLN A 211 5.97 1.25 -9.91
CA GLN A 211 6.25 2.47 -10.67
C GLN A 211 4.99 3.08 -11.31
N LYS A 212 3.96 2.28 -11.57
CA LYS A 212 2.66 2.76 -12.04
C LYS A 212 1.82 3.24 -10.85
N ARG A 213 1.76 4.57 -10.66
CA ARG A 213 1.06 5.20 -9.52
C ARG A 213 -0.45 5.04 -9.54
N GLU A 214 -1.03 5.27 -10.71
CA GLU A 214 -2.49 5.42 -10.86
C GLU A 214 -3.27 4.20 -10.36
N PRO A 215 -2.90 2.93 -10.69
CA PRO A 215 -3.66 1.77 -10.24
C PRO A 215 -3.74 1.62 -8.72
N LEU A 216 -2.65 1.92 -7.99
CA LEU A 216 -2.67 1.89 -6.54
C LEU A 216 -3.46 3.08 -5.98
N ALA A 217 -3.21 4.29 -6.50
CA ALA A 217 -3.92 5.49 -6.07
C ALA A 217 -5.44 5.38 -6.21
N SER A 218 -5.93 4.91 -7.36
CA SER A 218 -7.35 4.70 -7.61
C SER A 218 -7.94 3.65 -6.66
N THR A 219 -7.17 2.63 -6.31
CA THR A 219 -7.60 1.53 -5.44
C THR A 219 -7.72 1.96 -3.99
N TYR A 220 -6.71 2.65 -3.45
CA TYR A 220 -6.76 3.23 -2.12
C TYR A 220 -7.85 4.30 -2.00
N GLN A 221 -8.04 5.12 -3.04
CA GLN A 221 -9.14 6.07 -3.11
C GLN A 221 -10.51 5.37 -3.08
N ALA A 222 -10.70 4.34 -3.92
CA ALA A 222 -11.94 3.58 -3.98
C ALA A 222 -12.31 2.95 -2.62
N ALA A 223 -11.32 2.43 -1.88
CA ALA A 223 -11.55 1.87 -0.55
C ALA A 223 -11.95 2.94 0.49
N ARG A 224 -11.30 4.12 0.47
CA ARG A 224 -11.69 5.26 1.33
C ARG A 224 -13.08 5.79 0.99
N GLU A 225 -13.42 5.87 -0.29
CA GLU A 225 -14.75 6.26 -0.75
C GLU A 225 -15.81 5.24 -0.33
N ASN A 226 -15.51 3.94 -0.41
CA ASN A 226 -16.41 2.90 0.09
C ASN A 226 -16.71 3.11 1.57
N ALA A 227 -15.71 3.36 2.41
CA ALA A 227 -15.94 3.64 3.83
C ALA A 227 -16.91 4.81 4.02
N LYS A 228 -16.66 5.94 3.35
CA LYS A 228 -17.51 7.13 3.44
C LYS A 228 -18.95 6.87 2.96
N ILE A 229 -19.11 6.26 1.79
CA ILE A 229 -20.44 6.02 1.19
C ILE A 229 -21.23 5.01 2.02
N SER A 230 -20.57 3.99 2.54
CA SER A 230 -21.16 2.98 3.41
C SER A 230 -21.62 3.57 4.75
N ASP A 231 -20.86 4.47 5.36
CA ASP A 231 -21.28 5.17 6.58
C ASP A 231 -22.55 6.01 6.33
N ASP A 232 -22.56 6.77 5.24
CA ASP A 232 -23.74 7.56 4.82
C ASP A 232 -24.95 6.65 4.55
N MET A 233 -24.73 5.51 3.88
CA MET A 233 -25.75 4.50 3.62
C MET A 233 -26.33 3.93 4.93
N PHE A 234 -25.47 3.58 5.90
CA PHE A 234 -25.90 3.08 7.21
C PHE A 234 -26.77 4.09 7.95
N ILE A 235 -26.39 5.38 7.93
CA ILE A 235 -27.18 6.46 8.55
C ILE A 235 -28.55 6.58 7.88
N LYS A 236 -28.62 6.55 6.54
CA LYS A 236 -29.87 6.63 5.78
C LYS A 236 -30.79 5.45 6.10
N LEU A 237 -30.25 4.23 6.15
CA LEU A 237 -31.01 3.01 6.47
C LEU A 237 -31.58 3.06 7.89
N ASN A 238 -30.82 3.53 8.89
CA ASN A 238 -31.33 3.70 10.25
C ASN A 238 -32.46 4.72 10.35
N ARG A 239 -32.41 5.80 9.56
CA ARG A 239 -33.50 6.79 9.51
C ARG A 239 -34.77 6.18 8.90
N LEU A 240 -34.62 5.43 7.80
CA LEU A 240 -35.73 4.75 7.14
C LEU A 240 -36.45 3.76 8.05
N GLU A 241 -35.71 2.96 8.82
CA GLU A 241 -36.33 2.04 9.80
C GLU A 241 -37.13 2.79 10.87
N ARG A 242 -36.60 3.89 11.42
CA ARG A 242 -37.30 4.69 12.43
C ARG A 242 -38.57 5.34 11.92
N THR A 243 -38.62 5.71 10.64
CA THR A 243 -39.82 6.31 10.02
C THR A 243 -40.90 5.28 9.66
N ARG A 244 -40.56 3.97 9.69
CA ARG A 244 -41.46 2.86 9.36
C ARG A 244 -42.01 2.13 10.59
N GLN A 245 -41.54 2.48 11.79
CA GLN A 245 -42.07 2.07 13.08
C GLN A 245 -43.13 3.05 13.55
#